data_AF-A0A0B1R223-F1
#
_entry.id   AF-A0A0B1R223-F1
#
_cell.length_a   1.000
_cell.length_b   1.000
_cell.length_c   1.000
_cell.angle_alpha   90.00
_cell.angle_beta   90.00
_cell.angle_gamma   90.00
#
_symmetry.space_group_name_H-M   'P 1'
#
loop_
_entity.id
_entity.type
_entity.pdbx_description
1 polymer ?
#
loop_
_entity_poly.entity_id
_entity_poly.type
_entity_poly.pdbx_seq_one_letter_code
_entity_poly.pdbx_strand_id
1 'polypeptide(L)' 'MKNASAKSLKKANELLRSGEYREVVLDFNISADEFFELADRWADKGAKIKKEDGKFVVRLAK' A
#
# COMPACT_ATOMS: atom_id res chain seq x y z
N MET A 1 14.79 -6.29 4.58
CA MET A 1 13.42 -5.78 4.80
C MET A 1 12.54 -6.35 3.71
N LYS A 2 11.39 -6.95 4.03
CA LYS A 2 10.55 -7.63 3.03
C LYS A 2 9.65 -6.62 2.32
N ASN A 3 9.61 -6.71 1.00
CA ASN A 3 8.64 -6.07 0.14
C ASN A 3 7.71 -7.15 -0.43
N ALA A 4 6.44 -6.80 -0.65
CA ALA A 4 5.48 -7.71 -1.25
C ALA A 4 4.68 -7.00 -2.33
N SER A 5 4.24 -7.74 -3.34
CA SER A 5 3.26 -7.26 -4.30
C SER A 5 1.88 -7.81 -3.95
N ALA A 6 0.87 -6.96 -4.13
CA ALA A 6 -0.53 -7.32 -3.97
C ALA A 6 -1.24 -7.13 -5.31
N LYS A 7 -2.11 -8.06 -5.65
CA LYS A 7 -2.97 -8.01 -6.85
C LYS A 7 -4.38 -7.48 -6.56
N SER A 8 -4.64 -7.04 -5.33
CA SER A 8 -5.92 -6.48 -4.89
C SER A 8 -5.75 -5.69 -3.60
N LEU A 9 -6.64 -4.71 -3.36
CA LEU A 9 -6.60 -3.88 -2.15
C LEU A 9 -6.75 -4.70 -0.87
N LYS A 10 -7.59 -5.75 -0.90
CA LYS A 10 -7.74 -6.66 0.23
C LYS A 10 -6.40 -7.28 0.62
N LYS A 11 -5.67 -7.83 -0.35
CA LYS A 11 -4.37 -8.45 -0.10
C LYS A 11 -3.33 -7.42 0.34
N ALA A 12 -3.34 -6.23 -0.25
CA ALA A 12 -2.44 -5.14 0.14
C ALA A 12 -2.65 -4.77 1.61
N ASN A 13 -3.90 -4.61 2.03
CA ASN A 13 -4.26 -4.34 3.41
C ASN A 13 -3.85 -5.46 4.36
N GLU A 14 -4.01 -6.73 3.99
CA GLU A 14 -3.54 -7.86 4.79
C GLU A 14 -2.03 -7.84 4.99
N LEU A 15 -1.26 -7.58 3.93
CA LEU A 15 0.20 -7.50 3.97
C LEU A 15 0.69 -6.32 4.82
N LEU A 16 0.05 -5.14 4.70
CA LEU A 16 0.36 -3.98 5.52
C LEU A 16 -0.03 -4.20 7.00
N ARG A 17 -1.12 -4.95 7.26
CA ARG A 17 -1.57 -5.26 8.63
C ARG A 17 -0.70 -6.29 9.33
N SER A 18 -0.03 -7.19 8.60
CA SER A 18 0.82 -8.21 9.23
C SER A 18 2.03 -7.60 9.92
N GLY A 19 2.44 -6.38 9.54
CA GLY A 19 3.63 -5.71 10.07
C GLY A 19 4.96 -6.33 9.61
N GLU A 20 4.92 -7.44 8.88
CA GLU A 20 6.12 -8.08 8.32
C GLU A 20 6.65 -7.36 7.09
N TYR A 21 5.77 -6.65 6.38
CA TYR A 21 6.07 -5.95 5.13
C TYR A 21 6.03 -4.45 5.36
N ARG A 22 7.15 -3.79 5.08
CA ARG A 22 7.26 -2.34 5.19
C ARG A 22 6.85 -1.62 3.92
N GLU A 23 6.88 -2.34 2.81
CA GLU A 23 6.55 -1.85 1.49
C GLU A 23 5.64 -2.85 0.78
N VAL A 24 4.53 -2.37 0.24
CA VAL A 24 3.61 -3.14 -0.57
C VAL A 24 3.38 -2.46 -1.91
N VAL A 25 3.67 -3.16 -2.99
CA VAL A 25 3.43 -2.72 -4.37
C VAL A 25 2.04 -3.17 -4.79
N LEU A 26 1.22 -2.23 -5.26
CA LEU A 26 -0.06 -2.50 -5.88
C LEU A 26 0.17 -2.83 -7.35
N ASP A 27 0.15 -4.13 -7.68
CA ASP A 27 0.34 -4.66 -9.03
C ASP A 27 -0.99 -4.68 -9.82
N PHE A 28 -1.81 -3.64 -9.61
CA PHE A 28 -3.12 -3.47 -10.22
C PHE A 28 -3.47 -1.98 -10.22
N ASN A 29 -4.42 -1.59 -11.07
CA ASN A 29 -4.93 -0.22 -11.09
C ASN A 29 -5.96 -0.03 -9.99
N ILE A 30 -5.89 1.14 -9.35
CA ILE A 30 -6.90 1.61 -8.40
C ILE A 30 -7.51 2.90 -8.94
N SER A 31 -8.78 3.11 -8.63
CA SER A 31 -9.48 4.38 -8.83
C SER A 31 -9.01 5.44 -7.84
N ALA A 32 -9.44 6.68 -8.05
CA ALA A 32 -9.11 7.79 -7.15
C ALA A 32 -9.72 7.57 -5.75
N ASP A 33 -10.99 7.15 -5.67
CA ASP A 33 -11.66 6.83 -4.40
C ASP A 33 -10.90 5.76 -3.62
N GLU A 34 -10.53 4.66 -4.28
CA GLU A 34 -9.73 3.59 -3.69
C GLU A 34 -8.36 4.08 -3.19
N PHE A 35 -7.74 5.02 -3.90
CA PHE A 35 -6.49 5.64 -3.46
C PHE A 35 -6.69 6.46 -2.18
N PHE A 36 -7.74 7.28 -2.11
CA PHE A 36 -8.01 8.10 -0.93
C PHE A 36 -8.43 7.24 0.27
N GLU A 37 -9.23 6.19 0.07
CA GLU A 37 -9.56 5.23 1.13
C GLU A 37 -8.31 4.53 1.68
N LEU A 38 -7.37 4.16 0.80
CA LEU A 38 -6.11 3.55 1.22
C LEU A 38 -5.23 4.55 1.97
N ALA A 39 -5.17 5.80 1.50
CA ALA A 39 -4.43 6.87 2.15
C ALA A 39 -4.98 7.14 3.55
N ASP A 40 -6.29 7.34 3.68
CA ASP A 40 -6.98 7.59 4.96
C ASP A 40 -6.72 6.46 5.96
N ARG A 41 -6.92 5.21 5.55
CA ARG A 41 -6.73 4.02 6.39
C ARG A 41 -5.33 3.89 6.98
N TRP A 42 -4.31 4.33 6.24
CA TRP A 42 -2.91 4.15 6.63
C TRP A 42 -2.22 5.48 7.01
N ALA A 43 -2.94 6.60 6.97
CA ALA A 43 -2.45 7.92 7.32
C ALA A 43 -1.98 7.97 8.79
N ASP A 44 -2.76 7.41 9.72
CA ASP A 44 -2.40 7.33 11.14
C ASP A 44 -1.11 6.53 11.41
N LYS A 45 -0.76 5.61 10.51
CA LYS A 45 0.50 4.84 10.57
C LYS A 45 1.65 5.53 9.83
N GLY A 46 1.48 6.79 9.45
CA GLY A 46 2.46 7.58 8.71
C GLY A 46 2.81 6.99 7.34
N ALA A 47 1.88 6.26 6.72
CA ALA A 47 2.14 5.62 5.45
C ALA A 47 2.36 6.65 4.33
N LYS A 48 3.28 6.33 3.42
CA LYS A 48 3.56 7.10 2.22
C LYS A 48 3.14 6.28 1.02
N ILE A 49 2.28 6.85 0.18
CA ILE A 49 1.89 6.25 -1.09
C ILE A 49 2.61 7.00 -2.21
N LYS A 50 3.28 6.27 -3.08
CA LYS A 50 4.00 6.81 -4.26
C LYS A 50 3.57 6.06 -5.50
N LYS A 51 3.73 6.68 -6.67
CA LYS A 51 3.61 6.00 -7.95
C LYS A 51 5.02 5.84 -8.53
N GLU A 52 5.48 4.60 -8.67
CA GLU A 52 6.79 4.21 -9.19
C GLU A 52 6.57 3.21 -10.33
N ASP A 53 7.19 3.42 -11.50
CA ASP A 53 7.06 2.53 -12.67
C ASP A 53 5.61 2.20 -13.09
N GLY A 54 4.72 3.19 -12.99
CA GLY A 54 3.30 3.03 -13.31
C GLY A 54 2.46 2.31 -12.25
N LYS A 55 3.08 1.83 -11.17
CA LYS A 55 2.43 1.11 -10.06
C LYS A 55 2.40 1.96 -8.80
N PHE A 56 1.42 1.74 -7.95
CA PHE A 56 1.37 2.39 -6.65
C PHE A 56 2.17 1.58 -5.62
N VAL A 57 2.94 2.25 -4.78
CA VAL A 57 3.77 1.67 -3.73
C VAL A 57 3.40 2.31 -2.41
N VAL A 58 2.99 1.49 -1.45
CA VAL A 58 2.64 1.92 -0.09
C VAL A 58 3.77 1.55 0.85
N ARG A 59 4.32 2.54 1.57
CA ARG A 59 5.39 2.36 2.55
C ARG A 59 4.92 2.81 3.94
N LEU A 60 4.99 1.93 4.94
CA LEU A 60 4.68 2.28 6.33
C LEU A 60 5.83 3.06 6.97
N ALA A 61 5.50 4.02 7.85
CA ALA A 61 6.51 4.69 8.68
C ALA A 61 7.20 3.67 9.62
N LYS A 62 8.41 4.01 10.07
CA LYS A 62 9.18 3.15 10.98
C LYS A 62 8.60 3.23 12.39
#